data_AF-A0A8S2THF0-F1
#
_entry.id   AF-A0A8S2THF0-F1
#
_cell.length_a   1.000
_cell.length_b   1.000
_cell.length_c   1.000
_cell.angle_alpha   90.00
_cell.angle_beta   90.00
_cell.angle_gamma   90.00
#
_symmetry.space_group_name_H-M   'P 1'
#
loop_
_entity.id
_entity.type
_entity.pdbx_description
1 polymer ?
#
loop_
_entity_poly.entity_id
_entity_poly.type
_entity_poly.pdbx_seq_one_letter_code
_entity_poly.pdbx_strand_id
1 'polypeptide(L)' 'MKCGDVTSAKALFDRSTKKTTPVYGAMMTGLTINDQEEEAIDMFNEIHLDELHRENHSEKQKLLS' A
#
# COMPACT_ATOMS: atom_id res chain seq x y z
N MET A 1 0.39 -7.16 22.85
CA MET A 1 1.15 -6.50 21.76
C MET A 1 0.89 -5.01 21.89
N LYS A 2 1.93 -4.16 21.83
CA LYS A 2 1.73 -2.70 21.85
C LYS A 2 1.06 -2.34 20.52
N CYS A 3 -0.24 -2.07 20.54
CA CYS A 3 -0.94 -1.39 19.45
C CYS A 3 -0.27 -0.02 19.29
N GLY A 4 0.80 0.02 18.50
CA GLY A 4 1.40 1.26 18.04
C GLY A 4 0.34 1.94 17.20
N ASP A 5 -0.02 3.15 17.59
CA ASP A 5 -1.05 3.99 16.99
C ASP A 5 -1.09 3.83 15.46
N VAL A 6 -2.07 3.05 15.00
CA VAL A 6 -2.28 2.73 13.57
C VAL A 6 -2.58 4.01 12.79
N THR A 7 -3.17 5.01 13.43
CA THR A 7 -3.38 6.36 12.87
C THR A 7 -2.05 7.02 12.53
N SER A 8 -1.10 7.02 13.48
CA SER A 8 0.25 7.54 13.26
C SER A 8 0.97 6.75 12.17
N ALA A 9 0.89 5.42 12.21
CA ALA A 9 1.50 4.55 11.21
C ALA A 9 0.95 4.84 9.80
N LYS A 10 -0.37 5.01 9.68
CA LYS A 10 -1.06 5.39 8.44
C LYS A 10 -0.63 6.76 7.97
N ALA A 11 -0.51 7.75 8.85
CA ALA A 11 0.00 9.06 8.48
C ALA A 11 1.46 9.00 7.96
N LEU A 12 2.29 8.08 8.47
CA LEU A 12 3.65 7.85 7.92
C LEU A 12 3.61 7.15 6.58
N PHE A 13 2.69 6.21 6.43
CA PHE A 13 2.48 5.47 5.20
C PHE A 13 2.02 6.38 4.08
N ASP A 14 1.00 7.20 4.32
CA ASP A 14 0.41 8.12 3.33
C ASP A 14 1.47 9.08 2.77
N ARG A 15 2.32 9.65 3.63
CA ARG A 15 3.44 10.53 3.21
C ARG A 15 4.62 9.79 2.54
N SER A 16 4.68 8.46 2.61
CA SER A 16 5.78 7.71 2.01
C SER A 16 5.67 7.72 0.50
N THR A 17 6.72 8.18 -0.19
CA THR A 17 6.81 8.15 -1.66
C THR A 17 7.14 6.77 -2.20
N LYS A 18 7.64 5.87 -1.34
CA LYS A 18 7.99 4.49 -1.68
C LYS A 18 7.27 3.54 -0.76
N LYS A 19 6.17 2.99 -1.25
CA LYS A 19 5.43 1.90 -0.60
C LYS A 19 5.76 0.62 -1.36
N THR A 20 6.30 -0.37 -0.67
CA THR A 20 6.63 -1.69 -1.21
C THR A 20 5.62 -2.71 -0.70
N THR A 21 5.51 -3.86 -1.36
CA THR A 21 4.56 -4.93 -0.96
C THR A 21 4.64 -5.28 0.53
N PRO A 22 5.83 -5.42 1.17
CA PRO A 22 5.90 -5.65 2.62
C PRO A 22 5.35 -4.49 3.47
N VAL A 23 5.48 -3.23 3.01
CA VAL A 23 4.98 -2.04 3.73
C VAL A 23 3.46 -1.99 3.73
N TYR A 24 2.83 -2.34 2.60
CA TYR A 24 1.38 -2.51 2.53
C TYR A 24 0.89 -3.66 3.43
N GLY A 25 1.56 -4.81 3.39
CA GLY A 25 1.20 -5.96 4.23
C GLY A 25 1.26 -5.65 5.73
N ALA A 26 2.29 -4.91 6.16
CA ALA A 26 2.41 -4.43 7.53
C ALA A 26 1.27 -3.47 7.92
N MET A 27 0.88 -2.58 7.01
CA MET A 27 -0.19 -1.62 7.24
C MET A 27 -1.57 -2.28 7.32
N MET A 28 -1.89 -3.18 6.37
CA MET A 28 -3.14 -3.95 6.38
C MET A 28 -3.26 -4.80 7.65
N THR A 29 -2.18 -5.45 8.08
CA THR A 29 -2.16 -6.20 9.34
C THR A 29 -2.42 -5.28 10.54
N GLY A 30 -1.83 -4.10 10.54
CA GLY A 30 -2.07 -3.07 11.56
C GLY A 30 -3.55 -2.65 11.62
N LEU A 31 -4.16 -2.40 10.47
CA LEU A 31 -5.57 -2.02 10.35
C LEU A 31 -6.50 -3.14 10.85
N THR A 32 -6.26 -4.39 10.42
CA THR A 32 -7.06 -5.55 10.87
C THR A 32 -6.98 -5.79 12.38
N ILE A 33 -5.80 -5.60 13.00
CA ILE A 33 -5.64 -5.75 14.46
C ILE A 33 -6.36 -4.65 15.26
N ASN A 34 -6.64 -3.50 14.63
CA ASN A 34 -7.35 -2.39 15.24
C ASN A 34 -8.82 -2.29 14.79
N ASP A 35 -9.40 -3.39 14.31
CA ASP A 35 -10.79 -3.46 13.84
C ASP A 35 -11.13 -2.45 12.71
N GLN A 36 -10.13 -2.05 11.92
CA GLN A 36 -10.26 -1.18 10.74
C GLN A 36 -10.21 -2.00 9.44
N GLU A 37 -11.00 -3.06 9.38
CA GLU A 37 -11.03 -4.00 8.26
C GLU A 37 -11.44 -3.37 6.91
N GLU A 38 -12.36 -2.39 6.93
CA GLU A 38 -12.75 -1.65 5.73
C GLU A 38 -11.56 -0.89 5.13
N GLU A 39 -10.78 -0.19 5.96
CA GLU A 39 -9.57 0.52 5.51
C GLU A 39 -8.50 -0.45 4.99
N ALA A 40 -8.40 -1.66 5.56
CA ALA A 40 -7.47 -2.68 5.09
C ALA A 40 -7.85 -3.18 3.69
N ILE A 41 -9.15 -3.34 3.41
CA ILE A 41 -9.69 -3.72 2.10
C ILE A 41 -9.48 -2.61 1.07
N ASP A 42 -9.75 -1.37 1.44
CA ASP A 42 -9.51 -0.21 0.57
C ASP A 42 -8.04 -0.13 0.15
N MET A 43 -7.13 -0.36 1.09
CA MET A 43 -5.70 -0.39 0.82
C MET A 43 -5.29 -1.53 -0.13
N PHE A 44 -5.92 -2.70 -0.02
CA PHE A 44 -5.69 -3.80 -0.98
C PHE A 44 -6.13 -3.40 -2.40
N ASN A 45 -7.27 -2.72 -2.52
CA ASN A 45 -7.79 -2.25 -3.80
C ASN A 45 -6.88 -1.18 -4.44
N GLU A 46 -6.32 -0.26 -3.63
CA GLU A 46 -5.35 0.74 -4.10
C GLU A 46 -4.10 0.10 -4.72
N ILE A 47 -3.54 -0.93 -4.08
CA ILE A 47 -2.36 -1.65 -4.61
C ILE A 47 -2.67 -2.25 -5.98
N HIS A 48 -3.83 -2.89 -6.12
CA HIS A 48 -4.21 -3.56 -7.36
C HIS A 48 -4.34 -2.56 -8.53
N LEU A 49 -4.89 -1.37 -8.26
CA LEU A 49 -4.98 -0.31 -9.25
C LEU A 49 -3.62 0.30 -9.61
N ASP A 50 -2.73 0.47 -8.63
CA ASP A 50 -1.37 0.99 -8.87
C ASP A 50 -0.46 -0.01 -9.60
N GLU A 51 -0.58 -1.31 -9.33
CA GLU A 51 0.17 -2.37 -10.02
C GLU A 51 -0.20 -2.41 -11.51
N LEU A 52 -1.50 -2.29 -11.84
CA LEU A 52 -2.01 -2.20 -13.21
C LEU A 52 -1.50 -0.96 -13.96
N HIS A 53 -1.24 0.15 -13.26
CA HIS A 53 -0.64 1.35 -13.86
C HIS A 53 0.88 1.23 -14.07
N ARG A 54 1.59 0.42 -13.29
CA ARG A 54 3.04 0.21 -13.46
C ARG A 54 3.38 -0.67 -14.67
N GLU A 55 2.52 -1.62 -15.02
CA GLU A 55 2.72 -2.48 -16.20
C GLU A 55 2.73 -1.67 -17.52
N ASN A 56 1.96 -0.57 -17.59
CA ASN A 56 1.90 0.30 -18.77
C ASN A 56 3.16 1.15 -19.01
N HIS A 57 4.06 1.28 -18.03
CA HIS A 57 5.27 2.10 -18.17
C HIS A 57 6.52 1.28 -18.55
N SER A 58 6.48 -0.06 -18.42
CA SER A 58 7.59 -0.94 -18.79
C SER A 58 7.65 -1.22 -20.29
N GLU A 59 6.51 -1.39 -20.97
CA GLU A 59 6.48 -1.73 -22.39
C GLU A 59 6.86 -0.56 -23.31
N LYS A 60 6.54 0.69 -22.91
CA LYS A 60 6.90 1.88 -23.71
C LYS A 60 8.39 2.17 -23.80
N GLN A 61 9.21 1.66 -22.87
CA GLN A 61 10.67 1.83 -22.94
C GLN A 61 11.38 0.74 -23.75
N LYS A 62 10.73 -0.41 -24.01
CA LYS A 62 11.28 -1.46 -24.88
C LYS A 62 11.07 -1.21 -26.37
N LEU A 63 10.10 -0.38 -26.76
CA LEU A 63 9.82 -0.08 -28.17
C LEU A 63 10.68 1.05 -28.76
N LEU A 64 11.57 1.66 -27.97
CA LEU A 64 12.44 2.77 -28.38
C LEU A 64 13.95 2.44 -28.32
N SER A 65 14.33 1.17 -28.16
CA SER A 65 15.71 0.67 -28.29
C SER A 65 15.83 -0.25 -29.50
#